data_AF-A0A372LZI7-F1
#
_entry.id   AF-A0A372LZI7-F1
#
_cell.length_a   1.000
_cell.length_b   1.000
_cell.length_c   1.000
_cell.angle_alpha   90.00
_cell.angle_beta   90.00
_cell.angle_gamma   90.00
#
_symmetry.space_group_name_H-M   'P 1'
#
loop_
_entity.id
_entity.type
_entity.pdbx_description
1 polymer ?
#
loop_
_entity_poly.entity_id
_entity_poly.type
_entity_poly.pdbx_seq_one_letter_code
_entity_poly.pdbx_strand_id
1 'polypeptide(L)'
;MALAPFSPEQQKLLDAMLDGQGVARKDSVIARRPDPDAPAPLSFAQERLYFFDRMQPGSPLYSMIGLVRLRGVVDVGVLEGALGLVVERHEVLRT
;
A
#
# COMPACT_ATOMS: atom_id res chain seq x y z
N MET A 1 8.27 5.61 -26.00
CA MET A 1 7.65 6.48 -24.98
C MET A 1 8.74 6.79 -23.96
N ALA A 2 9.40 7.95 -24.08
CA ALA A 2 10.52 8.30 -23.21
C ALA A 2 9.98 8.66 -21.82
N LEU A 3 10.50 8.04 -20.77
CA LEU A 3 10.25 8.45 -19.40
C LEU A 3 10.75 9.90 -19.27
N ALA A 4 9.89 10.82 -18.85
CA ALA A 4 10.34 12.16 -18.50
C ALA A 4 11.45 12.05 -17.43
N PRO A 5 12.50 12.89 -17.49
CA PRO A 5 13.57 12.83 -16.51
C PRO A 5 13.04 13.08 -15.10
N PHE A 6 13.57 12.35 -14.12
CA PHE A 6 13.20 12.48 -12.70
C PHE A 6 13.36 13.92 -12.23
N SER A 7 12.44 14.41 -11.40
CA SER A 7 12.67 15.65 -10.66
C SER A 7 13.82 15.47 -9.66
N PRO A 8 14.51 16.55 -9.24
CA PRO A 8 15.59 16.45 -8.26
C PRO A 8 15.18 15.77 -6.94
N GLU A 9 13.93 15.95 -6.52
CA GLU A 9 13.38 15.27 -5.34
C GLU A 9 13.17 13.77 -5.59
N GLN A 10 12.70 13.42 -6.79
CA GLN A 10 12.51 12.01 -7.18
C GLN A 10 13.84 11.26 -7.29
N GLN A 11 14.87 11.95 -7.76
CA GLN A 11 16.21 11.40 -7.89
C GLN A 11 16.87 11.19 -6.52
N LYS A 12 16.72 12.15 -5.61
CA LYS A 12 17.18 12.02 -4.22
C LYS A 12 16.46 10.87 -3.48
N LEU A 13 15.18 10.66 -3.73
CA LEU A 13 14.42 9.56 -3.15
C LEU A 13 14.84 8.20 -3.74
N LEU A 14 15.10 8.15 -5.05
CA LEU A 14 15.66 6.96 -5.71
C LEU A 14 17.04 6.61 -5.15
N ASP A 15 17.92 7.58 -4.99
CA ASP A 15 19.25 7.38 -4.43
C ASP A 15 19.15 6.88 -2.97
N ALA A 16 18.28 7.48 -2.16
CA ALA A 16 17.99 6.99 -0.81
C ALA A 16 17.40 5.57 -0.79
N MET A 17 16.60 5.20 -1.82
CA MET A 17 16.07 3.86 -1.96
C MET A 17 17.11 2.82 -2.38
N LEU A 18 18.14 3.24 -3.12
CA LEU A 18 19.27 2.40 -3.55
C LEU A 18 20.29 2.24 -2.41
N ASP A 19 20.46 3.26 -1.58
CA ASP A 19 21.34 3.25 -0.39
C ASP A 19 20.75 2.46 0.79
N GLY A 20 19.42 2.35 0.84
CA GLY A 20 18.67 1.58 1.83
C GLY A 20 18.83 0.07 1.62
N GLN A 21 19.91 -0.50 2.15
CA GLN A 21 20.10 -1.95 2.31
C GLN A 21 18.79 -2.63 2.73
N GLY A 22 18.38 -3.63 1.96
CA GLY A 22 17.10 -4.32 2.12
C GLY A 22 16.85 -4.75 3.57
N VAL A 23 15.64 -4.43 4.05
CA VAL A 23 15.00 -4.87 5.30
C VAL A 23 15.98 -5.57 6.26
N ALA A 24 16.89 -4.80 6.86
CA ALA A 24 17.63 -5.30 8.01
C ALA A 24 16.56 -5.59 9.07
N ARG A 25 16.28 -6.88 9.29
CA ARG A 25 15.26 -7.34 10.23
C ARG A 25 15.75 -7.00 11.63
N LYS A 26 15.47 -5.78 12.07
CA LYS A 26 15.58 -5.43 13.47
C LYS A 26 14.35 -6.07 14.11
N ASP A 27 14.57 -7.12 14.92
CA ASP A 27 13.54 -7.80 15.72
C ASP A 27 12.97 -6.84 16.76
N SER A 28 12.29 -5.81 16.27
CA SER A 28 11.59 -4.81 17.04
C SER A 28 10.12 -5.21 17.07
N VAL A 29 9.58 -5.35 18.27
CA VAL A 29 8.14 -5.47 18.45
C VAL A 29 7.52 -4.20 17.89
N ILE A 30 6.66 -4.33 16.88
CA ILE A 30 5.90 -3.20 16.34
C ILE A 30 4.94 -2.74 17.44
N ALA A 31 5.29 -1.67 18.13
CA ALA A 31 4.46 -1.11 19.18
C ALA A 31 3.13 -0.65 18.58
N ARG A 32 2.02 -0.95 19.26
CA ARG A 32 0.72 -0.44 18.85
C ARG A 32 0.71 1.08 18.93
N ARG A 33 0.19 1.76 17.90
CA ARG A 33 0.01 3.21 17.93
C ARG A 33 -0.98 3.58 19.06
N PRO A 34 -0.68 4.61 19.89
CA PRO A 34 -1.54 4.99 21.01
C PRO A 34 -2.90 5.53 20.57
N ASP A 35 -2.91 6.33 19.50
CA ASP A 35 -4.09 6.91 18.89
C ASP A 35 -4.24 6.37 17.45
N PRO A 36 -5.23 5.53 17.15
CA PRO A 36 -5.44 4.98 15.82
C PRO A 36 -5.90 6.02 14.79
N ASP A 37 -6.35 7.21 15.20
CA ASP A 37 -6.83 8.24 14.27
C ASP A 37 -5.75 9.30 13.97
N ALA A 38 -4.62 9.26 14.69
CA ALA A 38 -3.49 10.13 14.43
C ALA A 38 -2.75 9.75 13.13
N PRO A 39 -2.29 10.74 12.32
CA PRO A 39 -1.49 10.47 11.13
C PRO A 39 -0.29 9.57 11.44
N ALA A 40 -0.14 8.48 10.68
CA ALA A 40 1.07 7.65 10.72
C ALA A 40 1.99 8.02 9.55
N PRO A 41 3.31 8.12 9.77
CA PRO A 41 4.25 8.18 8.67
C PRO A 41 4.20 6.88 7.86
N LEU A 42 4.38 6.99 6.55
CA LEU A 42 4.51 5.83 5.69
C LEU A 42 5.79 5.06 6.07
N SER A 43 5.70 3.72 6.06
CA SER A 43 6.91 2.90 6.03
C SER A 43 7.67 3.13 4.73
N PHE A 44 8.97 2.82 4.73
CA PHE A 44 9.80 2.91 3.53
C PHE A 44 9.21 2.16 2.32
N ALA A 45 8.61 0.99 2.54
CA ALA A 45 7.97 0.23 1.47
C ALA A 45 6.72 0.94 0.90
N GLN A 46 5.96 1.65 1.74
CA GLN A 46 4.80 2.43 1.34
C GLN A 46 5.22 3.72 0.61
N GLU A 47 6.24 4.43 1.09
CA GLU A 47 6.80 5.60 0.38
C GLU A 47 7.25 5.25 -1.03
N ARG A 48 7.93 4.10 -1.17
CA ARG A 48 8.33 3.57 -2.47
C ARG A 48 7.13 3.31 -3.40
N LEU A 49 6.08 2.65 -2.89
CA LEU A 49 4.89 2.36 -3.70
C LEU A 49 4.17 3.66 -4.11
N TYR A 50 4.02 4.60 -3.18
CA TYR A 50 3.44 5.91 -3.46
C TYR A 50 4.26 6.67 -4.52
N PHE A 51 5.58 6.64 -4.42
CA PHE A 51 6.47 7.23 -5.43
C PHE A 51 6.21 6.66 -6.83
N PHE A 52 6.12 5.33 -6.95
CA PHE A 52 5.81 4.69 -8.24
C PHE A 52 4.43 5.06 -8.78
N ASP A 53 3.40 5.11 -7.93
CA ASP A 53 2.05 5.55 -8.31
C ASP A 53 2.06 6.99 -8.86
N ARG A 54 2.79 7.91 -8.20
CA ARG A 54 2.92 9.30 -8.65
C ARG A 54 3.68 9.45 -9.97
N MET A 55 4.60 8.55 -10.27
CA MET A 55 5.34 8.55 -11.55
C MET A 55 4.52 8.03 -12.72
N GLN A 56 3.62 7.07 -12.48
CA GLN A 56 2.75 6.50 -13.52
C GLN A 56 1.30 6.37 -13.01
N PRO A 57 0.57 7.48 -12.89
CA PRO A 57 -0.80 7.45 -12.41
C PRO A 57 -1.70 6.56 -13.27
N GLY A 58 -2.50 5.69 -12.63
CA GLY A 58 -3.40 4.76 -13.30
C GLY A 58 -2.73 3.47 -13.81
N SER A 59 -1.44 3.28 -13.55
CA SER A 59 -0.74 2.04 -13.86
C SER A 59 -1.17 0.91 -12.91
N PRO A 60 -1.57 -0.28 -13.43
CA PRO A 60 -1.97 -1.41 -12.58
C PRO A 60 -0.78 -2.20 -12.02
N LEU A 61 0.46 -1.77 -12.25
CA LEU A 61 1.68 -2.52 -11.93
C LEU A 61 1.78 -2.95 -10.46
N TYR A 62 1.19 -2.18 -9.54
CA TYR A 62 1.20 -2.44 -8.10
C TYR A 62 -0.17 -2.87 -7.56
N SER A 63 -1.15 -3.15 -8.43
CA SER A 63 -2.43 -3.72 -8.02
C SER A 63 -2.30 -5.21 -7.75
N MET A 64 -2.71 -5.65 -6.57
CA MET A 64 -2.87 -7.07 -6.26
C MET A 64 -4.27 -7.52 -6.69
N ILE A 65 -4.34 -8.32 -7.76
CA ILE A 65 -5.62 -8.82 -8.30
C ILE A 65 -5.80 -10.27 -7.89
N GLY A 66 -6.89 -10.54 -7.17
CA GLY A 66 -7.33 -11.89 -6.81
C GLY A 66 -8.67 -12.22 -7.45
N LEU A 67 -8.83 -13.47 -7.90
CA LEU A 67 -10.12 -14.00 -8.37
C LEU A 67 -10.51 -15.21 -7.55
N VAL A 68 -11.75 -15.24 -7.07
CA VAL A 68 -12.31 -16.34 -6.29
C VAL A 68 -13.58 -16.85 -6.96
N ARG A 69 -13.69 -18.16 -7.12
CA ARG A 69 -14.92 -18.80 -7.61
C ARG A 69 -15.73 -19.32 -6.44
N LEU A 70 -16.90 -18.71 -6.21
CA LEU A 70 -17.89 -19.19 -5.25
C LEU A 70 -18.82 -20.21 -5.94
N ARG A 71 -19.23 -21.24 -5.22
CA ARG A 71 -20.18 -22.27 -5.70
C ARG A 71 -21.38 -22.32 -4.76
N GLY A 72 -22.58 -22.45 -5.33
CA GLY A 72 -23.83 -22.45 -4.58
C GLY A 72 -24.60 -21.14 -4.71
N VAL A 73 -25.63 -20.97 -3.89
CA VAL A 73 -26.42 -19.73 -3.83
C VAL A 73 -25.60 -18.68 -3.07
N VAL A 74 -25.31 -17.56 -3.73
CA VAL A 74 -24.61 -16.42 -3.13
C VAL A 74 -25.63 -15.31 -2.89
N ASP A 75 -25.78 -14.92 -1.63
CA ASP A 75 -26.48 -13.70 -1.27
C ASP A 75 -25.51 -12.52 -1.40
N VAL A 76 -25.78 -11.64 -2.38
CA VAL A 76 -24.91 -10.49 -2.68
C VAL A 76 -24.92 -9.47 -1.54
N GLY A 77 -26.06 -9.26 -0.87
CA GLY A 77 -26.15 -8.30 0.22
C GLY A 77 -25.35 -8.75 1.44
N VAL A 78 -25.35 -10.05 1.73
CA VAL A 78 -24.50 -10.63 2.79
C VAL A 78 -23.02 -10.53 2.42
N LEU A 79 -22.65 -10.80 1.17
CA LEU A 79 -21.26 -10.69 0.71
C LEU A 79 -20.74 -9.24 0.79
N GLU A 80 -21.54 -8.28 0.33
CA GLU A 80 -21.22 -6.85 0.43
C GLU A 80 -21.04 -6.41 1.88
N GLY A 81 -21.97 -6.79 2.76
CA GLY A 81 -21.87 -6.51 4.20
C GLY A 81 -20.61 -7.10 4.83
N ALA A 82 -20.27 -8.35 4.47
CA ALA A 82 -19.06 -9.00 4.96
C ALA A 82 -17.78 -8.28 4.50
N LEU A 83 -17.70 -7.86 3.23
CA LEU A 83 -16.58 -7.07 2.72
C LEU A 83 -16.49 -5.71 3.40
N GLY A 84 -17.63 -5.06 3.65
CA GLY A 84 -17.70 -3.82 4.42
C GLY A 84 -17.09 -3.98 5.82
N LEU A 85 -17.38 -5.08 6.51
CA LEU A 85 -16.78 -5.37 7.83
C LEU A 85 -15.25 -5.56 7.75
N VAL A 86 -14.72 -6.10 6.65
CA VAL A 86 -13.26 -6.20 6.43
C VAL A 86 -12.66 -4.79 6.27
N VAL A 87 -13.30 -3.93 5.47
CA VAL A 87 -12.85 -2.54 5.27
C VAL A 87 -12.86 -1.76 6.59
N GLU A 88 -13.93 -1.86 7.37
CA GLU A 88 -14.04 -1.22 8.69
C GLU A 88 -12.93 -1.69 9.65
N ARG A 89 -12.70 -3.01 9.70
CA ARG A 89 -11.70 -3.63 10.58
C ARG A 89 -10.26 -3.24 10.23
N HIS A 90 -9.94 -3.02 8.96
CA HIS A 90 -8.57 -2.81 8.49
C HIS A 90 -8.32 -1.36 8.10
N GLU A 91 -7.61 -0.63 8.96
CA GLU A 91 -7.28 0.80 8.74
C GLU A 91 -6.64 1.07 7.37
N VAL A 92 -5.74 0.19 6.90
CA VAL A 92 -5.06 0.31 5.60
C VAL A 92 -6.00 0.31 4.38
N LEU A 93 -7.26 -0.12 4.54
CA LEU A 93 -8.27 -0.08 3.48
C LEU A 93 -9.12 1.21 3.51
N ARG A 94 -8.84 2.12 4.46
CA ARG A 94 -9.55 3.39 4.67
C ARG A 94 -8.63 4.63 4.63
N THR A 95 -7.37 4.44 4.19
CA THR A 95 -6.34 5.50 4.06
C THR A 95 -6.28 6.09 2.66
#